data_AF-A0A9X0BBV7-F1
#
_entry.id   AF-A0A9X0BBV7-F1
#
_cell.length_a   1.000
_cell.length_b   1.000
_cell.length_c   1.000
_cell.angle_alpha   90.00
_cell.angle_beta   90.00
_cell.angle_gamma   90.00
#
_symmetry.space_group_name_H-M   'P 1'
#
loop_
_entity.id
_entity.type
_entity.pdbx_description
1 polymer ?
#
loop_
_entity_poly.entity_id
_entity_poly.type
_entity_poly.pdbx_seq_one_letter_code
_entity_poly.pdbx_strand_id
1 'polypeptide(L)'
;MPPKKSTSTATSSSTKAAAPKTKTSTSAKATTPAPKSTSTKAAPKATSKTTTKDTTKATPARGRPKKMETETATKTVPKASVKKETADKSRKPAKAAAAATTTTTSASRKRKADEVEEKPREIKRSRVVEPKAPKPPKALPPKVVINNAPKTRLNVFVCGEGSSGELGLGAAKNVIDVKRPRLNQLLAADKVGVVQVAVGGMHCLALTHDNQIYTWGVNDQGALGRNTDWDGGYKDMDEGSDSDSDDDDSGLNPRESTPTAIPESFFPKGTVFVQVAAADSASFALTDDGLVYGWGTFRSNDGILGFDETHRVQMTPILIPALKKITTLSCGANHVLALNDKGKVFAWGSGQQNQLGRRIVERNKLHGLQPREFGIRKKIVSIGSGSYHSFAIAQTGTVYSWGLNSFGATAIREGAGDDEAAIVHPTIVDSLSNKDIVQLCGGSHHSMGRTSDGKCLVWGRLDGFQSGLKVDSLSDDAVIKDERGRPRILISPTQVPGIKAKGIAAASDHSLAVDADGRAWSWGFSATYQTGQGTQDDIEVATVIDNTATRGKQLNWVGAGGQFSVFTCPASE
;
A
#
# COMPACT_ATOMS: atom_id res chain seq x y z
N MET A 1 27.15 -5.41 65.81
CA MET A 1 26.62 -5.49 67.19
C MET A 1 25.86 -4.18 67.51
N PRO A 2 24.92 -4.18 68.46
CA PRO A 2 24.16 -2.97 68.94
C PRO A 2 25.05 -2.12 69.91
N PRO A 3 24.61 -1.05 70.62
CA PRO A 3 23.21 -0.71 70.99
C PRO A 3 22.78 0.77 71.25
N LYS A 4 21.46 0.93 71.54
CA LYS A 4 20.76 1.95 72.41
C LYS A 4 20.88 3.45 72.04
N LYS A 5 19.81 4.26 71.98
CA LYS A 5 18.59 4.53 72.82
C LYS A 5 18.80 5.54 73.98
N SER A 6 18.07 6.65 73.90
CA SER A 6 17.44 7.39 75.02
C SER A 6 16.14 8.06 74.52
N THR A 7 15.21 8.44 75.42
CA THR A 7 13.82 8.79 75.06
C THR A 7 13.11 9.70 76.07
N SER A 8 12.26 10.62 75.58
CA SER A 8 11.17 11.31 76.31
C SER A 8 10.14 11.82 75.28
N THR A 9 8.88 11.37 75.22
CA THR A 9 7.71 11.79 76.04
C THR A 9 7.52 13.32 76.07
N ALA A 10 6.38 13.92 75.72
CA ALA A 10 5.08 13.44 75.22
C ALA A 10 4.39 14.60 74.42
N THR A 11 3.11 14.65 74.00
CA THR A 11 1.87 13.91 74.32
C THR A 11 0.87 13.96 73.12
N SER A 12 -0.42 13.66 73.34
CA SER A 12 -1.50 13.57 72.35
C SER A 12 -2.33 14.86 72.17
N SER A 13 -2.89 15.09 70.97
CA SER A 13 -4.35 15.22 70.78
C SER A 13 -4.73 15.26 69.29
N SER A 14 -5.76 14.51 68.89
CA SER A 14 -6.33 14.54 67.53
C SER A 14 -7.74 15.13 67.54
N THR A 15 -8.02 16.09 66.65
CA THR A 15 -9.42 16.42 66.28
C THR A 15 -9.52 16.87 64.82
N LYS A 16 -10.75 16.90 64.30
CA LYS A 16 -11.07 16.84 62.87
C LYS A 16 -11.95 18.03 62.48
N ALA A 17 -11.92 18.35 61.18
CA ALA A 17 -13.00 18.93 60.37
C ALA A 17 -13.19 20.46 60.27
N ALA A 18 -13.62 20.80 59.05
CA ALA A 18 -14.49 21.91 58.63
C ALA A 18 -13.92 23.34 58.54
N ALA A 19 -14.34 24.03 57.48
CA ALA A 19 -14.04 25.42 57.16
C ALA A 19 -15.34 26.27 57.13
N PRO A 20 -15.25 27.57 57.43
CA PRO A 20 -16.22 28.58 56.99
C PRO A 20 -15.75 29.17 55.62
N LYS A 21 -16.58 29.61 54.65
CA LYS A 21 -17.79 30.47 54.67
C LYS A 21 -17.49 31.87 55.23
N THR A 22 -17.92 33.01 54.68
CA THR A 22 -18.56 33.40 53.39
C THR A 22 -18.48 34.95 53.29
N LYS A 23 -18.70 35.54 52.09
CA LYS A 23 -19.43 36.81 51.76
C LYS A 23 -19.39 38.01 52.77
N THR A 24 -19.35 39.29 52.40
CA THR A 24 -19.87 40.05 51.22
C THR A 24 -19.09 41.40 51.15
N SER A 25 -19.36 42.50 50.40
CA SER A 25 -20.59 43.15 49.90
C SER A 25 -20.32 44.25 48.83
N THR A 26 -21.29 44.47 47.92
CA THR A 26 -21.77 45.79 47.34
C THR A 26 -20.83 46.80 46.63
N SER A 27 -21.24 47.61 45.63
CA SER A 27 -22.37 47.54 44.66
C SER A 27 -22.40 48.73 43.64
N ALA A 28 -22.64 48.45 42.35
CA ALA A 28 -23.32 49.30 41.32
C ALA A 28 -22.67 50.67 40.92
N LYS A 29 -23.07 51.38 39.82
CA LYS A 29 -24.22 51.23 38.88
C LYS A 29 -23.94 51.86 37.48
N ALA A 30 -24.80 51.55 36.50
CA ALA A 30 -25.00 52.09 35.13
C ALA A 30 -24.08 51.53 34.01
N THR A 31 -24.51 50.95 32.86
CA THR A 31 -25.71 50.96 31.96
C THR A 31 -25.79 52.18 31.02
N THR A 32 -26.04 52.12 29.70
CA THR A 32 -26.59 51.10 28.74
C THR A 32 -26.43 51.65 27.28
N PRO A 33 -26.95 51.08 26.17
CA PRO A 33 -27.38 49.70 25.81
C PRO A 33 -26.81 49.19 24.44
N ALA A 34 -27.29 48.04 23.96
CA ALA A 34 -27.22 47.62 22.54
C ALA A 34 -28.64 47.46 21.93
N PRO A 35 -28.84 47.65 20.61
CA PRO A 35 -30.16 47.53 19.98
C PRO A 35 -30.50 46.10 19.49
N LYS A 36 -31.80 45.81 19.32
CA LYS A 36 -32.34 44.60 18.69
C LYS A 36 -33.26 44.93 17.49
N SER A 37 -33.51 43.90 16.69
CA SER A 37 -34.34 43.88 15.47
C SER A 37 -35.84 44.17 15.65
N THR A 38 -36.47 44.71 14.60
CA THR A 38 -37.79 44.24 14.10
C THR A 38 -37.98 44.58 12.61
N SER A 39 -38.97 43.97 11.95
CA SER A 39 -39.16 43.94 10.49
C SER A 39 -40.50 44.52 10.01
N THR A 40 -40.59 44.99 8.77
CA THR A 40 -41.86 45.12 8.01
C THR A 40 -41.67 44.88 6.50
N LYS A 41 -42.76 44.61 5.78
CA LYS A 41 -42.79 44.13 4.37
C LYS A 41 -43.20 45.24 3.37
N ALA A 42 -42.73 45.15 2.11
CA ALA A 42 -43.55 45.15 0.86
C ALA A 42 -42.71 45.45 -0.40
N ALA A 43 -43.28 45.19 -1.59
CA ALA A 43 -42.70 45.34 -2.94
C ALA A 43 -43.61 46.27 -3.81
N PRO A 44 -43.51 46.45 -5.16
CA PRO A 44 -42.64 45.78 -6.16
C PRO A 44 -42.12 46.61 -7.39
N LYS A 45 -41.30 45.94 -8.23
CA LYS A 45 -41.19 46.02 -9.72
C LYS A 45 -40.74 47.30 -10.49
N ALA A 46 -39.76 47.05 -11.39
CA ALA A 46 -39.70 47.45 -12.83
C ALA A 46 -39.39 48.95 -13.17
N THR A 47 -38.88 49.37 -14.35
CA THR A 47 -38.27 48.79 -15.60
C THR A 47 -37.55 49.95 -16.34
N SER A 48 -36.71 49.87 -17.40
CA SER A 48 -36.15 48.86 -18.35
C SER A 48 -34.78 49.44 -18.88
N LYS A 49 -33.98 48.99 -19.87
CA LYS A 49 -34.11 48.24 -21.15
C LYS A 49 -32.83 47.35 -21.37
N THR A 50 -32.82 46.21 -22.08
CA THR A 50 -32.96 45.87 -23.54
C THR A 50 -31.84 46.47 -24.44
N THR A 51 -31.15 45.73 -25.33
CA THR A 51 -31.58 44.56 -26.15
C THR A 51 -30.56 43.40 -26.38
N THR A 52 -30.95 42.18 -25.95
CA THR A 52 -30.95 40.86 -26.64
C THR A 52 -30.04 40.53 -27.85
N LYS A 53 -29.42 39.32 -27.82
CA LYS A 53 -29.87 38.18 -28.66
C LYS A 53 -29.43 36.77 -28.19
N ASP A 54 -30.23 35.79 -28.61
CA ASP A 54 -30.26 34.31 -28.46
C ASP A 54 -28.95 33.56 -28.87
N THR A 55 -28.75 32.24 -28.63
CA THR A 55 -29.69 31.08 -28.62
C THR A 55 -29.38 29.97 -27.58
N THR A 56 -30.24 28.93 -27.53
CA THR A 56 -30.30 27.88 -26.51
C THR A 56 -29.74 26.49 -26.91
N LYS A 57 -29.01 25.90 -25.94
CA LYS A 57 -28.96 24.48 -25.53
C LYS A 57 -29.77 23.42 -26.32
N ALA A 58 -29.10 22.33 -26.71
CA ALA A 58 -29.71 21.01 -26.93
C ALA A 58 -28.72 19.84 -26.65
N THR A 59 -29.18 18.78 -25.98
CA THR A 59 -28.48 17.49 -25.84
C THR A 59 -28.91 16.55 -26.99
N PRO A 60 -28.25 15.40 -27.21
CA PRO A 60 -28.94 14.16 -26.84
C PRO A 60 -28.04 13.00 -26.37
N ALA A 61 -28.60 12.13 -25.53
CA ALA A 61 -28.20 10.73 -25.41
C ALA A 61 -29.14 9.86 -26.26
N ARG A 62 -28.74 8.64 -26.65
CA ARG A 62 -29.68 7.67 -27.23
C ARG A 62 -29.26 6.20 -27.05
N GLY A 63 -30.18 5.38 -26.58
CA GLY A 63 -30.04 3.92 -26.48
C GLY A 63 -30.53 3.16 -27.72
N ARG A 64 -30.39 1.83 -27.66
CA ARG A 64 -30.84 0.81 -28.64
C ARG A 64 -32.37 0.63 -28.56
N PRO A 65 -33.09 0.12 -29.60
CA PRO A 65 -33.23 -1.35 -29.72
C PRO A 65 -33.44 -1.96 -31.14
N LYS A 66 -33.20 -3.28 -31.21
CA LYS A 66 -33.81 -4.38 -32.03
C LYS A 66 -34.06 -4.29 -33.57
N LYS A 67 -33.22 -5.06 -34.29
CA LYS A 67 -33.53 -6.31 -35.06
C LYS A 67 -34.35 -6.26 -36.38
N MET A 68 -33.63 -6.40 -37.51
CA MET A 68 -33.81 -7.36 -38.64
C MET A 68 -32.66 -7.12 -39.65
N GLU A 69 -32.36 -7.94 -40.67
CA GLU A 69 -32.07 -9.38 -40.79
C GLU A 69 -31.36 -9.58 -42.17
N THR A 70 -30.66 -10.71 -42.40
CA THR A 70 -30.08 -11.15 -43.71
C THR A 70 -29.04 -10.30 -44.50
N GLU A 71 -27.87 -10.93 -44.69
CA GLU A 71 -27.11 -11.09 -45.96
C GLU A 71 -26.18 -10.02 -46.62
N THR A 72 -24.92 -10.48 -46.78
CA THR A 72 -23.96 -10.27 -47.89
C THR A 72 -23.27 -8.91 -48.17
N ALA A 73 -21.93 -9.00 -48.28
CA ALA A 73 -21.04 -8.55 -49.38
C ALA A 73 -21.22 -7.11 -49.98
N THR A 74 -20.17 -6.32 -50.27
CA THR A 74 -18.71 -6.56 -50.30
C THR A 74 -17.89 -5.24 -50.40
N LYS A 75 -16.56 -5.37 -50.28
CA LYS A 75 -15.50 -4.60 -51.00
C LYS A 75 -15.14 -3.14 -50.62
N THR A 76 -13.89 -3.05 -50.13
CA THR A 76 -12.80 -2.12 -50.52
C THR A 76 -12.89 -0.61 -50.24
N VAL A 77 -11.89 -0.16 -49.45
CA VAL A 77 -11.33 1.20 -49.40
C VAL A 77 -10.55 1.53 -50.70
N PRO A 78 -10.23 2.81 -50.96
CA PRO A 78 -8.81 3.15 -51.09
C PRO A 78 -8.34 4.39 -50.28
N LYS A 79 -7.01 4.46 -50.09
CA LYS A 79 -6.29 5.35 -49.15
C LYS A 79 -6.15 6.81 -49.63
N ALA A 80 -5.89 7.72 -48.69
CA ALA A 80 -5.19 9.00 -48.93
C ALA A 80 -3.68 8.88 -48.60
N SER A 81 -2.84 9.78 -49.15
CA SER A 81 -1.37 9.78 -48.93
C SER A 81 -0.71 11.14 -49.25
N VAL A 82 0.48 11.36 -48.65
CA VAL A 82 1.41 12.51 -48.86
C VAL A 82 2.84 11.91 -48.72
N LYS A 83 3.71 11.83 -49.75
CA LYS A 83 4.58 12.86 -50.40
C LYS A 83 5.64 13.45 -49.44
N LYS A 84 6.91 13.73 -49.82
CA LYS A 84 7.63 13.92 -51.12
C LYS A 84 9.00 13.20 -51.11
N GLU A 85 9.45 12.50 -52.16
CA GLU A 85 10.16 12.92 -53.42
C GLU A 85 11.70 13.15 -53.35
N THR A 86 12.46 12.27 -54.02
CA THR A 86 13.59 12.58 -54.95
C THR A 86 13.93 11.31 -55.77
N ALA A 87 14.64 11.44 -56.90
CA ALA A 87 14.96 10.35 -57.85
C ALA A 87 16.49 10.30 -58.10
N ASP A 88 17.10 9.33 -58.82
CA ASP A 88 16.60 8.29 -59.74
C ASP A 88 17.56 7.05 -59.79
N LYS A 89 17.19 6.00 -60.56
CA LYS A 89 17.92 4.79 -61.08
C LYS A 89 19.46 4.68 -60.89
N SER A 90 20.08 3.49 -60.87
CA SER A 90 19.74 2.05 -60.74
C SER A 90 21.08 1.24 -60.73
N ARG A 91 21.21 -0.07 -60.40
CA ARG A 91 20.67 -1.25 -61.11
C ARG A 91 21.12 -2.59 -60.46
N LYS A 92 20.28 -3.63 -60.60
CA LYS A 92 20.48 -5.09 -60.32
C LYS A 92 20.49 -5.54 -58.83
N PRO A 93 20.06 -6.79 -58.52
CA PRO A 93 19.22 -7.01 -57.33
C PRO A 93 19.49 -8.27 -56.45
N ALA A 94 18.94 -8.20 -55.24
CA ALA A 94 18.31 -9.26 -54.44
C ALA A 94 18.70 -10.74 -54.57
N LYS A 95 19.05 -11.33 -53.42
CA LYS A 95 18.38 -12.55 -52.93
C LYS A 95 17.57 -12.18 -51.68
N ALA A 96 16.34 -12.70 -51.58
CA ALA A 96 15.52 -12.68 -50.37
C ALA A 96 14.85 -14.07 -50.24
N ALA A 97 14.51 -14.45 -49.01
CA ALA A 97 13.85 -15.72 -48.71
C ALA A 97 12.36 -15.51 -48.39
N ALA A 98 11.53 -16.54 -48.59
CA ALA A 98 10.50 -16.95 -47.62
C ALA A 98 9.76 -18.23 -48.02
N ALA A 99 9.61 -19.14 -47.06
CA ALA A 99 8.44 -19.98 -46.76
C ALA A 99 7.86 -21.00 -47.78
N ALA A 100 7.06 -21.91 -47.24
CA ALA A 100 6.32 -23.00 -47.90
C ALA A 100 4.86 -22.53 -48.22
N THR A 101 3.89 -23.32 -48.71
CA THR A 101 3.59 -24.76 -48.48
C THR A 101 2.61 -25.32 -49.54
N THR A 102 2.60 -26.65 -49.73
CA THR A 102 1.52 -27.61 -50.14
C THR A 102 0.20 -27.13 -50.82
N THR A 103 -0.50 -27.89 -51.70
CA THR A 103 -0.68 -29.37 -51.81
C THR A 103 -1.34 -29.83 -53.13
N THR A 104 -1.19 -31.11 -53.52
CA THR A 104 -2.03 -31.91 -54.48
C THR A 104 -2.08 -31.46 -55.97
N THR A 105 -2.46 -32.26 -56.99
CA THR A 105 -3.09 -33.61 -57.09
C THR A 105 -2.26 -34.61 -57.98
N SER A 106 -2.88 -35.66 -58.56
CA SER A 106 -2.26 -36.94 -58.95
C SER A 106 -2.44 -37.39 -60.42
N ALA A 107 -1.52 -38.24 -60.93
CA ALA A 107 -1.75 -39.19 -62.05
C ALA A 107 -0.83 -40.45 -61.92
N SER A 108 -1.10 -41.55 -62.65
CA SER A 108 -0.62 -42.91 -62.29
C SER A 108 -0.09 -43.80 -63.44
N ARG A 109 0.82 -44.75 -63.11
CA ARG A 109 0.92 -46.11 -63.72
C ARG A 109 1.76 -47.08 -62.85
N LYS A 110 1.85 -48.37 -63.22
CA LYS A 110 2.02 -49.52 -62.28
C LYS A 110 2.80 -50.72 -62.89
N ARG A 111 3.24 -51.66 -62.03
CA ARG A 111 3.99 -52.96 -62.22
C ARG A 111 5.51 -52.80 -61.98
N LYS A 112 6.26 -53.80 -61.46
CA LYS A 112 5.93 -55.18 -60.99
C LYS A 112 6.73 -55.48 -59.68
N ALA A 113 6.74 -56.72 -59.18
CA ALA A 113 7.44 -57.15 -57.96
C ALA A 113 8.33 -58.38 -58.21
N ASP A 114 9.27 -58.64 -57.30
CA ASP A 114 10.11 -59.85 -57.18
C ASP A 114 10.39 -60.17 -55.68
N GLU A 115 10.77 -61.41 -55.38
CA GLU A 115 10.94 -61.99 -54.03
C GLU A 115 12.42 -62.33 -53.72
N VAL A 116 12.78 -62.42 -52.42
CA VAL A 116 13.99 -63.14 -51.93
C VAL A 116 13.69 -63.79 -50.57
N GLU A 117 14.17 -65.01 -50.37
CA GLU A 117 13.90 -65.90 -49.23
C GLU A 117 15.15 -66.12 -48.32
N GLU A 118 14.93 -66.48 -47.04
CA GLU A 118 15.77 -67.36 -46.17
C GLU A 118 17.27 -66.99 -45.88
N LYS A 119 17.96 -67.36 -44.78
CA LYS A 119 17.65 -68.00 -43.47
C LYS A 119 18.74 -67.56 -42.40
N PRO A 120 18.85 -68.10 -41.16
CA PRO A 120 19.28 -67.32 -39.99
C PRO A 120 20.75 -67.52 -39.52
N ARG A 121 21.12 -66.84 -38.42
CA ARG A 121 22.21 -67.23 -37.51
C ARG A 121 21.78 -67.18 -36.03
N GLU A 122 22.49 -67.94 -35.21
CA GLU A 122 22.04 -68.42 -33.89
C GLU A 122 22.32 -67.50 -32.68
N ILE A 123 21.67 -67.84 -31.57
CA ILE A 123 21.74 -67.16 -30.28
C ILE A 123 23.01 -67.58 -29.50
N LYS A 124 23.76 -66.61 -28.97
CA LYS A 124 24.60 -66.82 -27.79
C LYS A 124 24.01 -66.04 -26.60
N ARG A 125 23.59 -66.77 -25.56
CA ARG A 125 23.13 -66.17 -24.29
C ARG A 125 24.32 -65.58 -23.54
N SER A 126 24.18 -64.36 -23.02
CA SER A 126 25.03 -63.88 -21.93
C SER A 126 24.26 -62.96 -20.97
N ARG A 127 24.23 -63.37 -19.70
CA ARG A 127 24.05 -62.57 -18.48
C ARG A 127 22.87 -61.57 -18.44
N VAL A 128 21.77 -62.00 -17.79
CA VAL A 128 20.79 -61.07 -17.22
C VAL A 128 21.51 -60.12 -16.26
N VAL A 129 21.22 -58.82 -16.37
CA VAL A 129 21.62 -57.79 -15.40
C VAL A 129 20.37 -57.40 -14.62
N GLU A 130 20.37 -57.60 -13.31
CA GLU A 130 19.27 -57.13 -12.47
C GLU A 130 19.14 -55.60 -12.55
N PRO A 131 17.92 -55.05 -12.64
CA PRO A 131 17.72 -53.61 -12.59
C PRO A 131 18.14 -53.10 -11.21
N LYS A 132 19.24 -52.35 -11.14
CA LYS A 132 19.66 -51.69 -9.90
C LYS A 132 18.51 -50.84 -9.37
N ALA A 133 18.10 -51.11 -8.13
CA ALA A 133 17.06 -50.36 -7.44
C ALA A 133 17.31 -48.84 -7.55
N PRO A 134 16.25 -48.03 -7.68
CA PRO A 134 16.41 -46.58 -7.75
C PRO A 134 17.16 -46.10 -6.51
N LYS A 135 18.25 -45.35 -6.72
CA LYS A 135 18.99 -44.74 -5.60
C LYS A 135 18.00 -43.90 -4.78
N PRO A 136 18.05 -43.95 -3.44
CA PRO A 136 17.20 -43.09 -2.62
C PRO A 136 17.41 -41.63 -3.07
N PRO A 137 16.34 -40.80 -3.07
CA PRO A 137 16.46 -39.41 -3.48
C PRO A 137 17.57 -38.76 -2.65
N LYS A 138 18.52 -38.10 -3.32
CA LYS A 138 19.56 -37.34 -2.62
C LYS A 138 18.85 -36.40 -1.64
N ALA A 139 19.16 -36.52 -0.35
CA ALA A 139 18.65 -35.59 0.65
C ALA A 139 18.91 -34.17 0.14
N LEU A 140 17.86 -33.34 0.10
CA LEU A 140 18.01 -31.96 -0.32
C LEU A 140 19.05 -31.30 0.59
N PRO A 141 19.95 -30.46 0.04
CA PRO A 141 20.96 -29.80 0.86
C PRO A 141 20.28 -29.02 1.98
N PRO A 142 20.83 -29.02 3.21
CA PRO A 142 20.15 -28.45 4.37
C PRO A 142 19.78 -26.99 4.11
N LYS A 143 18.50 -26.68 4.28
CA LYS A 143 17.90 -25.37 3.98
C LYS A 143 18.60 -24.30 4.82
N VAL A 144 19.25 -23.35 4.17
CA VAL A 144 19.98 -22.27 4.85
C VAL A 144 18.98 -21.20 5.26
N VAL A 145 18.45 -21.33 6.48
CA VAL A 145 17.63 -20.31 7.13
C VAL A 145 18.48 -19.04 7.33
N ILE A 146 18.01 -17.91 6.79
CA ILE A 146 18.62 -16.60 6.99
C ILE A 146 17.69 -15.63 7.75
N ASN A 147 16.38 -15.86 7.68
CA ASN A 147 15.35 -15.05 8.33
C ASN A 147 14.59 -15.89 9.37
N ASN A 148 14.07 -15.27 10.42
CA ASN A 148 13.32 -15.95 11.48
C ASN A 148 11.85 -15.52 11.45
N ALA A 149 10.93 -16.47 11.52
CA ALA A 149 9.50 -16.18 11.56
C ALA A 149 9.09 -15.49 12.89
N PRO A 150 8.25 -14.45 12.86
CA PRO A 150 7.63 -13.88 14.06
C PRO A 150 6.82 -14.93 14.83
N LYS A 151 6.83 -14.86 16.16
CA LYS A 151 6.16 -15.86 17.04
C LYS A 151 5.08 -15.28 17.95
N THR A 152 5.16 -13.99 18.27
CA THR A 152 4.22 -13.32 19.17
C THR A 152 2.87 -13.17 18.49
N ARG A 153 1.84 -13.85 19.00
CA ARG A 153 0.45 -13.68 18.54
C ARG A 153 -0.04 -12.25 18.85
N LEU A 154 -0.84 -11.69 17.95
CA LEU A 154 -1.28 -10.30 17.96
C LEU A 154 -2.82 -10.20 17.95
N ASN A 155 -3.34 -9.23 18.70
CA ASN A 155 -4.69 -8.72 18.54
C ASN A 155 -4.68 -7.59 17.49
N VAL A 156 -5.55 -7.69 16.49
CA VAL A 156 -5.62 -6.73 15.37
C VAL A 156 -6.79 -5.77 15.55
N PHE A 157 -6.54 -4.47 15.48
CA PHE A 157 -7.56 -3.41 15.57
C PHE A 157 -7.59 -2.60 14.28
N VAL A 158 -8.79 -2.24 13.81
CA VAL A 158 -9.00 -1.54 12.52
C VAL A 158 -9.87 -0.30 12.68
N CYS A 159 -9.64 0.75 11.90
CA CYS A 159 -10.53 1.93 11.78
C CYS A 159 -10.38 2.64 10.44
N GLY A 160 -11.34 3.50 10.11
CA GLY A 160 -11.46 4.15 8.82
C GLY A 160 -12.68 3.66 8.06
N GLU A 161 -12.61 3.75 6.73
CA GLU A 161 -13.64 3.28 5.81
C GLU A 161 -13.29 1.88 5.27
N GLY A 162 -14.30 1.01 5.17
CA GLY A 162 -14.18 -0.36 4.66
C GLY A 162 -15.19 -0.66 3.55
N SER A 163 -15.48 0.31 2.69
CA SER A 163 -16.49 0.23 1.62
C SER A 163 -16.15 -0.77 0.51
N SER A 164 -14.93 -1.31 0.51
CA SER A 164 -14.47 -2.44 -0.32
C SER A 164 -13.92 -3.62 0.52
N GLY A 165 -14.32 -3.72 1.79
CA GLY A 165 -13.94 -4.81 2.69
C GLY A 165 -12.56 -4.69 3.37
N GLU A 166 -11.85 -3.57 3.23
CA GLU A 166 -10.46 -3.35 3.65
C GLU A 166 -10.24 -3.50 5.17
N LEU A 167 -11.28 -3.26 5.96
CA LEU A 167 -11.26 -3.43 7.42
C LEU A 167 -11.29 -4.90 7.86
N GLY A 168 -11.66 -5.83 6.97
CA GLY A 168 -11.59 -7.27 7.23
C GLY A 168 -12.59 -7.75 8.28
N LEU A 169 -13.75 -7.09 8.42
CA LEU A 169 -14.75 -7.36 9.45
C LEU A 169 -15.92 -8.25 8.97
N GLY A 170 -15.82 -8.83 7.77
CA GLY A 170 -16.91 -9.53 7.09
C GLY A 170 -17.96 -8.57 6.51
N ALA A 171 -19.08 -9.12 6.06
CA ALA A 171 -20.15 -8.39 5.37
C ALA A 171 -21.31 -7.91 6.30
N ALA A 172 -21.13 -7.94 7.62
CA ALA A 172 -22.21 -7.61 8.57
C ALA A 172 -22.56 -6.11 8.63
N LYS A 173 -23.74 -5.78 9.13
CA LYS A 173 -24.20 -4.40 9.41
C LYS A 173 -23.18 -3.61 10.24
N ASN A 174 -23.02 -2.32 9.94
CA ASN A 174 -22.12 -1.39 10.65
C ASN A 174 -20.62 -1.74 10.63
N VAL A 175 -20.12 -2.41 9.58
CA VAL A 175 -18.69 -2.70 9.37
C VAL A 175 -17.94 -1.72 8.46
N ILE A 176 -18.65 -0.93 7.64
CA ILE A 176 -18.06 0.00 6.67
C ILE A 176 -17.40 1.19 7.39
N ASP A 177 -18.15 1.94 8.20
CA ASP A 177 -17.64 3.10 8.94
C ASP A 177 -17.16 2.73 10.34
N VAL A 178 -15.84 2.59 10.52
CA VAL A 178 -15.25 2.24 11.82
C VAL A 178 -14.51 3.45 12.39
N LYS A 179 -15.29 4.34 13.02
CA LYS A 179 -14.88 5.69 13.43
C LYS A 179 -13.75 5.75 14.49
N ARG A 180 -13.53 4.67 15.25
CA ARG A 180 -12.44 4.49 16.23
C ARG A 180 -11.97 3.02 16.19
N PRO A 181 -10.70 2.70 16.53
CA PRO A 181 -10.15 1.33 16.44
C PRO A 181 -11.03 0.23 17.05
N ARG A 182 -11.55 -0.68 16.22
CA ARG A 182 -12.37 -1.83 16.61
C ARG A 182 -11.52 -3.10 16.56
N LEU A 183 -11.58 -3.93 17.60
CA LEU A 183 -10.92 -5.24 17.62
C LEU A 183 -11.56 -6.15 16.56
N ASN A 184 -10.75 -6.69 15.65
CA ASN A 184 -11.22 -7.61 14.61
C ASN A 184 -11.34 -9.05 15.18
N GLN A 185 -12.57 -9.48 15.43
CA GLN A 185 -12.89 -10.80 15.99
C GLN A 185 -12.68 -11.96 15.01
N LEU A 186 -12.57 -11.68 13.70
CA LEU A 186 -12.25 -12.69 12.68
C LEU A 186 -10.74 -13.02 12.66
N LEU A 187 -9.91 -12.12 13.21
CA LEU A 187 -8.46 -12.28 13.40
C LEU A 187 -8.10 -12.49 14.87
N ALA A 188 -8.99 -13.09 15.66
CA ALA A 188 -8.79 -13.30 17.09
C ALA A 188 -7.53 -14.15 17.37
N ALA A 189 -6.74 -13.71 18.36
CA ALA A 189 -5.39 -14.21 18.61
C ALA A 189 -5.36 -15.66 19.13
N ASP A 190 -6.46 -16.16 19.69
CA ASP A 190 -6.67 -17.55 20.10
C ASP A 190 -6.85 -18.48 18.89
N LYS A 191 -7.74 -18.10 17.96
CA LYS A 191 -8.19 -18.90 16.81
C LYS A 191 -7.21 -18.86 15.63
N VAL A 192 -6.83 -17.66 15.21
CA VAL A 192 -5.99 -17.44 14.01
C VAL A 192 -4.54 -17.23 14.40
N GLY A 193 -4.28 -16.53 15.51
CA GLY A 193 -2.93 -16.31 15.99
C GLY A 193 -2.05 -15.58 14.97
N VAL A 194 -2.53 -14.44 14.45
CA VAL A 194 -1.75 -13.53 13.59
C VAL A 194 -0.45 -13.14 14.29
N VAL A 195 0.69 -13.22 13.60
CA VAL A 195 2.02 -12.81 14.13
C VAL A 195 2.60 -11.59 13.42
N GLN A 196 2.07 -11.24 12.24
CA GLN A 196 2.41 -10.02 11.51
C GLN A 196 1.25 -9.59 10.59
N VAL A 197 1.09 -8.29 10.39
CA VAL A 197 0.18 -7.70 9.39
C VAL A 197 1.00 -6.84 8.42
N ALA A 198 0.56 -6.76 7.16
CA ALA A 198 0.97 -5.75 6.19
C ALA A 198 -0.29 -5.11 5.59
N VAL A 199 -0.26 -3.77 5.48
CA VAL A 199 -1.37 -2.95 4.97
C VAL A 199 -0.96 -2.38 3.63
N GLY A 200 -1.81 -2.55 2.62
CA GLY A 200 -1.66 -1.98 1.28
C GLY A 200 -2.61 -0.80 1.07
N GLY A 201 -2.73 -0.35 -0.19
CA GLY A 201 -3.62 0.75 -0.53
C GLY A 201 -5.09 0.44 -0.25
N MET A 202 -5.60 -0.70 -0.73
CA MET A 202 -7.01 -1.11 -0.62
C MET A 202 -7.20 -2.54 -0.11
N HIS A 203 -6.15 -3.13 0.48
CA HIS A 203 -6.17 -4.52 0.95
C HIS A 203 -5.13 -4.77 2.05
N CYS A 204 -5.18 -5.95 2.65
CA CYS A 204 -4.26 -6.36 3.72
C CYS A 204 -3.80 -7.82 3.57
N LEU A 205 -2.66 -8.11 4.20
CA LEU A 205 -2.16 -9.46 4.45
C LEU A 205 -1.89 -9.65 5.93
N ALA A 206 -2.15 -10.84 6.46
CA ALA A 206 -1.68 -11.28 7.76
C ALA A 206 -0.93 -12.61 7.64
N LEU A 207 0.23 -12.70 8.29
CA LEU A 207 0.96 -13.95 8.50
C LEU A 207 0.57 -14.52 9.87
N THR A 208 0.27 -15.81 9.94
CA THR A 208 -0.17 -16.50 11.15
C THR A 208 0.91 -17.39 11.76
N HIS A 209 0.77 -17.74 13.05
CA HIS A 209 1.74 -18.54 13.79
C HIS A 209 1.94 -19.97 13.24
N ASP A 210 0.93 -20.50 12.54
CA ASP A 210 0.88 -21.77 11.83
C ASP A 210 1.27 -21.62 10.34
N ASN A 211 1.90 -20.49 9.98
CA ASN A 211 2.55 -20.26 8.69
C ASN A 211 1.59 -20.13 7.49
N GLN A 212 0.34 -19.74 7.73
CA GLN A 212 -0.61 -19.39 6.68
C GLN A 212 -0.60 -17.88 6.39
N ILE A 213 -1.03 -17.50 5.18
CA ILE A 213 -1.18 -16.11 4.74
C ILE A 213 -2.65 -15.82 4.53
N TYR A 214 -3.23 -14.99 5.37
CA TYR A 214 -4.61 -14.50 5.28
C TYR A 214 -4.66 -13.18 4.53
N THR A 215 -5.69 -12.99 3.69
CA THR A 215 -5.86 -11.76 2.88
C THR A 215 -7.30 -11.28 2.87
N TRP A 216 -7.52 -9.95 2.76
CA TRP A 216 -8.84 -9.30 2.67
C TRP A 216 -8.73 -7.88 2.06
N GLY A 217 -9.86 -7.31 1.65
CA GLY A 217 -9.97 -6.06 0.86
C GLY A 217 -10.11 -6.33 -0.65
N VAL A 218 -9.83 -5.32 -1.48
CA VAL A 218 -10.08 -5.36 -2.94
C VAL A 218 -9.30 -6.47 -3.65
N ASN A 219 -9.98 -7.26 -4.48
CA ASN A 219 -9.39 -8.30 -5.32
C ASN A 219 -9.52 -8.09 -6.84
N ASP A 220 -10.03 -6.94 -7.31
CA ASP A 220 -10.17 -6.56 -8.73
C ASP A 220 -8.97 -6.95 -9.62
N GLN A 221 -7.77 -6.83 -9.06
CA GLN A 221 -6.50 -7.09 -9.73
C GLN A 221 -5.72 -8.26 -9.11
N GLY A 222 -6.41 -9.19 -8.45
CA GLY A 222 -5.84 -10.40 -7.87
C GLY A 222 -4.99 -10.18 -6.62
N ALA A 223 -5.06 -9.00 -5.99
CA ALA A 223 -4.21 -8.61 -4.86
C ALA A 223 -4.34 -9.54 -3.63
N LEU A 224 -5.44 -10.27 -3.48
CA LEU A 224 -5.62 -11.23 -2.39
C LEU A 224 -4.98 -12.61 -2.65
N GLY A 225 -4.57 -12.92 -3.88
CA GLY A 225 -3.86 -14.16 -4.24
C GLY A 225 -4.72 -15.42 -4.20
N ARG A 226 -6.04 -15.26 -4.14
CA ARG A 226 -7.06 -16.30 -4.01
C ARG A 226 -8.31 -15.92 -4.80
N ASN A 227 -9.13 -16.91 -5.13
CA ASN A 227 -10.42 -16.67 -5.77
C ASN A 227 -11.39 -15.99 -4.77
N THR A 228 -12.14 -14.98 -5.23
CA THR A 228 -13.20 -14.27 -4.49
C THR A 228 -14.52 -14.18 -5.25
N ASP A 229 -14.68 -14.95 -6.33
CA ASP A 229 -15.88 -15.00 -7.14
C ASP A 229 -17.12 -15.23 -6.26
N TRP A 230 -18.11 -14.35 -6.43
CA TRP A 230 -19.33 -14.32 -5.66
C TRP A 230 -20.45 -13.75 -6.52
N ASP A 231 -21.51 -14.55 -6.75
CA ASP A 231 -22.67 -14.18 -7.56
C ASP A 231 -23.62 -13.20 -6.84
N GLY A 232 -23.08 -12.33 -5.98
CA GLY A 232 -23.82 -11.38 -5.16
C GLY A 232 -24.63 -10.40 -6.01
N GLY A 233 -25.94 -10.40 -5.81
CA GLY A 233 -26.86 -9.65 -6.67
C GLY A 233 -26.76 -8.14 -6.51
N TYR A 234 -26.81 -7.43 -7.63
CA TYR A 234 -27.19 -6.02 -7.64
C TYR A 234 -28.59 -5.89 -7.03
N LYS A 235 -28.73 -5.17 -5.91
CA LYS A 235 -30.04 -4.66 -5.47
C LYS A 235 -30.38 -3.48 -6.38
N ASP A 236 -31.27 -3.70 -7.34
CA ASP A 236 -31.78 -2.64 -8.21
C ASP A 236 -32.45 -1.55 -7.36
N MET A 237 -32.06 -0.29 -7.56
CA MET A 237 -32.64 0.87 -6.86
C MET A 237 -34.01 1.33 -7.41
N ASP A 238 -34.52 0.64 -8.44
CA ASP A 238 -35.66 1.08 -9.25
C ASP A 238 -36.95 0.30 -8.90
N GLU A 239 -37.37 0.35 -7.64
CA GLU A 239 -38.80 0.30 -7.30
C GLU A 239 -39.09 1.02 -5.96
N GLY A 240 -40.26 1.66 -5.86
CA GLY A 240 -40.63 2.57 -4.77
C GLY A 240 -40.98 1.86 -3.46
N SER A 241 -39.98 1.28 -2.81
CA SER A 241 -40.13 0.46 -1.60
C SER A 241 -39.99 1.30 -0.31
N ASP A 242 -41.12 1.81 0.20
CA ASP A 242 -41.24 2.11 1.63
C ASP A 242 -41.25 0.77 2.39
N SER A 243 -40.06 0.29 2.79
CA SER A 243 -39.90 -0.99 3.49
C SER A 243 -38.75 -0.96 4.48
N ASP A 244 -39.06 -1.16 5.76
CA ASP A 244 -38.11 -1.48 6.83
C ASP A 244 -37.55 -2.90 6.65
N SER A 245 -36.77 -3.12 5.59
CA SER A 245 -36.07 -4.39 5.38
C SER A 245 -34.91 -4.52 6.36
N ASP A 246 -35.07 -5.40 7.36
CA ASP A 246 -34.01 -5.82 8.30
C ASP A 246 -32.92 -6.69 7.62
N ASP A 247 -32.39 -6.22 6.49
CA ASP A 247 -31.15 -6.72 5.93
C ASP A 247 -29.99 -6.41 6.89
N ASP A 248 -29.38 -7.46 7.43
CA ASP A 248 -28.14 -7.38 8.22
C ASP A 248 -26.87 -7.39 7.35
N ASP A 249 -27.03 -7.38 6.02
CA ASP A 249 -25.96 -7.35 5.03
C ASP A 249 -25.54 -5.91 4.68
N SER A 250 -24.23 -5.69 4.62
CA SER A 250 -23.60 -4.44 4.17
C SER A 250 -23.49 -4.30 2.65
N GLY A 251 -23.77 -5.37 1.88
CA GLY A 251 -23.56 -5.42 0.44
C GLY A 251 -22.10 -5.66 0.01
N LEU A 252 -21.18 -5.79 0.97
CA LEU A 252 -19.77 -6.12 0.69
C LEU A 252 -19.63 -7.58 0.31
N ASN A 253 -18.81 -7.90 -0.71
CA ASN A 253 -18.49 -9.29 -1.04
C ASN A 253 -17.92 -10.04 0.18
N PRO A 254 -18.61 -11.06 0.73
CA PRO A 254 -18.15 -11.79 1.91
C PRO A 254 -16.80 -12.49 1.69
N ARG A 255 -16.44 -12.80 0.43
CA ARG A 255 -15.13 -13.37 0.08
C ARG A 255 -13.98 -12.37 0.20
N GLU A 256 -14.24 -11.08 0.05
CA GLU A 256 -13.22 -10.01 0.10
C GLU A 256 -13.16 -9.35 1.47
N SER A 257 -14.33 -9.09 2.08
CA SER A 257 -14.44 -8.49 3.42
C SER A 257 -14.09 -9.44 4.57
N THR A 258 -14.04 -10.76 4.33
CA THR A 258 -13.66 -11.76 5.34
C THR A 258 -12.19 -12.21 5.18
N PRO A 259 -11.32 -11.99 6.18
CA PRO A 259 -9.95 -12.52 6.19
C PRO A 259 -9.93 -14.04 6.01
N THR A 260 -9.35 -14.48 4.89
CA THR A 260 -9.32 -15.89 4.49
C THR A 260 -7.91 -16.27 4.04
N ALA A 261 -7.47 -17.48 4.41
CA ALA A 261 -6.18 -18.02 4.00
C ALA A 261 -6.08 -18.21 2.47
N ILE A 262 -4.88 -17.94 1.93
CA ILE A 262 -4.49 -18.36 0.58
C ILE A 262 -4.30 -19.89 0.58
N PRO A 263 -4.79 -20.64 -0.43
CA PRO A 263 -4.59 -22.07 -0.53
C PRO A 263 -3.11 -22.48 -0.50
N GLU A 264 -2.75 -23.35 0.45
CA GLU A 264 -1.37 -23.88 0.62
C GLU A 264 -0.84 -24.57 -0.65
N SER A 265 -1.73 -25.07 -1.52
CA SER A 265 -1.41 -25.69 -2.80
C SER A 265 -0.71 -24.77 -3.81
N PHE A 266 -0.77 -23.44 -3.61
CA PHE A 266 0.00 -22.48 -4.42
C PHE A 266 1.47 -22.38 -4.01
N PHE A 267 1.87 -22.98 -2.88
CA PHE A 267 3.23 -22.93 -2.36
C PHE A 267 3.88 -24.34 -2.31
N PRO A 268 5.20 -24.46 -2.48
CA PRO A 268 5.91 -25.71 -2.24
C PRO A 268 5.76 -26.18 -0.79
N LYS A 269 5.55 -27.49 -0.58
CA LYS A 269 5.49 -28.08 0.77
C LYS A 269 6.78 -27.80 1.55
N GLY A 270 6.67 -27.27 2.77
CA GLY A 270 7.83 -26.87 3.58
C GLY A 270 8.36 -25.45 3.31
N THR A 271 7.62 -24.64 2.56
CA THR A 271 7.84 -23.18 2.51
C THR A 271 7.48 -22.58 3.88
N VAL A 272 8.38 -21.77 4.45
CA VAL A 272 8.15 -21.07 5.71
C VAL A 272 8.29 -19.57 5.45
N PHE A 273 7.28 -18.81 5.83
CA PHE A 273 7.19 -17.37 5.65
C PHE A 273 7.66 -16.63 6.89
N VAL A 274 8.24 -15.45 6.68
CA VAL A 274 8.84 -14.61 7.74
C VAL A 274 8.39 -13.15 7.68
N GLN A 275 7.87 -12.72 6.53
CA GLN A 275 7.33 -11.38 6.32
C GLN A 275 6.30 -11.41 5.20
N VAL A 276 5.21 -10.66 5.38
CA VAL A 276 4.28 -10.24 4.32
C VAL A 276 4.47 -8.75 4.02
N ALA A 277 4.18 -8.33 2.80
CA ALA A 277 4.24 -6.93 2.36
C ALA A 277 3.16 -6.64 1.29
N ALA A 278 2.66 -5.40 1.24
CA ALA A 278 1.52 -4.98 0.43
C ALA A 278 1.77 -3.63 -0.25
N ALA A 279 1.34 -3.50 -1.51
CA ALA A 279 1.30 -2.27 -2.29
C ALA A 279 -0.18 -1.83 -2.51
N ASP A 280 -0.49 -0.98 -3.49
CA ASP A 280 -1.89 -0.61 -3.81
C ASP A 280 -2.71 -1.74 -4.44
N SER A 281 -2.04 -2.60 -5.22
CA SER A 281 -2.68 -3.64 -6.03
C SER A 281 -1.80 -4.88 -6.22
N ALA A 282 -0.70 -4.97 -5.47
CA ALA A 282 0.23 -6.09 -5.46
C ALA A 282 0.60 -6.50 -4.03
N SER A 283 1.03 -7.75 -3.90
CA SER A 283 1.17 -8.45 -2.62
C SER A 283 2.37 -9.39 -2.66
N PHE A 284 3.10 -9.49 -1.56
CA PHE A 284 4.36 -10.22 -1.50
C PHE A 284 4.56 -10.97 -0.19
N ALA A 285 5.24 -12.11 -0.27
CA ALA A 285 5.62 -12.93 0.88
C ALA A 285 7.10 -13.33 0.78
N LEU A 286 7.84 -13.14 1.87
CA LEU A 286 9.24 -13.47 2.02
C LEU A 286 9.40 -14.76 2.84
N THR A 287 10.32 -15.63 2.43
CA THR A 287 10.61 -16.90 3.11
C THR A 287 11.82 -16.84 4.06
N ASP A 288 11.93 -17.85 4.92
CA ASP A 288 13.06 -18.14 5.81
C ASP A 288 14.41 -18.30 5.09
N ASP A 289 14.42 -18.83 3.87
CA ASP A 289 15.59 -18.94 2.97
C ASP A 289 15.76 -17.74 2.00
N GLY A 290 14.90 -16.74 2.10
CA GLY A 290 15.02 -15.47 1.37
C GLY A 290 14.61 -15.52 -0.10
N LEU A 291 13.68 -16.40 -0.45
CA LEU A 291 12.90 -16.37 -1.68
C LEU A 291 11.70 -15.41 -1.51
N VAL A 292 11.23 -14.84 -2.63
CA VAL A 292 10.08 -13.92 -2.62
C VAL A 292 9.00 -14.46 -3.55
N TYR A 293 7.81 -14.62 -3.00
CA TYR A 293 6.57 -14.85 -3.75
C TYR A 293 5.84 -13.53 -3.94
N GLY A 294 5.14 -13.36 -5.06
CA GLY A 294 4.32 -12.19 -5.31
C GLY A 294 3.09 -12.50 -6.16
N TRP A 295 2.11 -11.61 -6.08
CA TRP A 295 0.87 -11.64 -6.86
C TRP A 295 0.25 -10.24 -6.95
N GLY A 296 -0.84 -10.09 -7.71
CA GLY A 296 -1.49 -8.82 -8.03
C GLY A 296 -0.97 -8.16 -9.32
N THR A 297 -0.88 -6.83 -9.35
CA THR A 297 -0.28 -6.05 -10.45
C THR A 297 0.21 -4.67 -10.00
N PHE A 298 1.11 -4.06 -10.76
CA PHE A 298 1.49 -2.65 -10.61
C PHE A 298 0.71 -1.75 -11.58
N ARG A 299 0.44 -0.52 -11.15
CA ARG A 299 -0.25 0.51 -11.93
C ARG A 299 0.69 1.66 -12.35
N SER A 300 0.36 2.30 -13.45
CA SER A 300 0.95 3.54 -13.97
C SER A 300 -0.16 4.58 -14.17
N ASN A 301 0.21 5.81 -14.55
CA ASN A 301 -0.74 6.84 -14.94
C ASN A 301 -1.63 6.43 -16.14
N ASP A 302 -1.23 5.40 -16.90
CA ASP A 302 -1.98 4.83 -18.04
C ASP A 302 -2.94 3.69 -17.64
N GLY A 303 -3.01 3.33 -16.35
CA GLY A 303 -3.78 2.18 -15.85
C GLY A 303 -2.91 1.04 -15.34
N ILE A 304 -3.11 -0.18 -15.84
CA ILE A 304 -2.35 -1.37 -15.40
C ILE A 304 -1.03 -1.44 -16.18
N LEU A 305 0.10 -1.40 -15.47
CA LEU A 305 1.44 -1.53 -16.03
C LEU A 305 1.83 -3.00 -16.25
N GLY A 306 1.48 -3.87 -15.29
CA GLY A 306 1.83 -5.29 -15.30
C GLY A 306 2.32 -5.79 -13.94
N PHE A 307 2.37 -7.10 -13.74
CA PHE A 307 3.07 -7.74 -12.61
C PHE A 307 4.54 -8.01 -12.99
N ASP A 308 4.75 -8.63 -14.15
CA ASP A 308 6.04 -8.80 -14.81
C ASP A 308 5.91 -8.57 -16.34
N GLU A 309 6.97 -8.79 -17.11
CA GLU A 309 6.98 -8.56 -18.57
C GLU A 309 6.08 -9.53 -19.37
N THR A 310 5.57 -10.58 -18.73
CA THR A 310 4.69 -11.62 -19.32
C THR A 310 3.29 -11.64 -18.68
N HIS A 311 3.16 -11.37 -17.38
CA HIS A 311 1.90 -11.38 -16.65
C HIS A 311 1.39 -9.95 -16.43
N ARG A 312 0.28 -9.58 -17.09
CA ARG A 312 -0.39 -8.28 -16.89
C ARG A 312 -1.04 -8.17 -15.50
N VAL A 313 -1.60 -9.26 -15.00
CA VAL A 313 -2.17 -9.41 -13.66
C VAL A 313 -1.90 -10.84 -13.21
N GLN A 314 -1.46 -11.04 -11.98
CA GLN A 314 -1.07 -12.34 -11.44
C GLN A 314 -2.01 -12.74 -10.30
N MET A 315 -3.06 -13.52 -10.59
CA MET A 315 -4.16 -13.78 -9.65
C MET A 315 -3.81 -14.72 -8.47
N THR A 316 -2.66 -15.40 -8.52
CA THR A 316 -2.21 -16.36 -7.51
C THR A 316 -0.70 -16.21 -7.24
N PRO A 317 -0.18 -16.61 -6.07
CA PRO A 317 1.24 -16.48 -5.75
C PRO A 317 2.17 -17.16 -6.76
N ILE A 318 3.16 -16.41 -7.26
CA ILE A 318 4.26 -16.95 -8.08
C ILE A 318 5.61 -16.60 -7.45
N LEU A 319 6.58 -17.52 -7.54
CA LEU A 319 7.96 -17.29 -7.13
C LEU A 319 8.64 -16.29 -8.08
N ILE A 320 9.33 -15.28 -7.53
CA ILE A 320 10.07 -14.27 -8.29
C ILE A 320 11.56 -14.69 -8.38
N PRO A 321 12.03 -15.35 -9.45
CA PRO A 321 13.29 -16.10 -9.42
C PRO A 321 14.57 -15.23 -9.47
N ALA A 322 14.41 -13.93 -9.73
CA ALA A 322 15.47 -12.94 -9.69
C ALA A 322 15.88 -12.56 -8.25
N LEU A 323 14.97 -12.71 -7.28
CA LEU A 323 15.18 -12.36 -5.88
C LEU A 323 15.67 -13.58 -5.10
N LYS A 324 16.82 -13.45 -4.44
CA LYS A 324 17.48 -14.53 -3.69
C LYS A 324 18.17 -13.97 -2.46
N LYS A 325 18.07 -14.70 -1.35
CA LYS A 325 18.59 -14.29 -0.03
C LYS A 325 18.11 -12.92 0.43
N ILE A 326 16.85 -12.61 0.16
CA ILE A 326 16.20 -11.40 0.65
C ILE A 326 16.00 -11.50 2.17
N THR A 327 16.17 -10.39 2.86
CA THR A 327 16.12 -10.26 4.34
C THR A 327 14.98 -9.35 4.80
N THR A 328 14.59 -8.37 3.98
CA THR A 328 13.36 -7.61 4.16
C THR A 328 12.86 -7.06 2.82
N LEU A 329 11.55 -6.90 2.73
CA LEU A 329 10.82 -6.16 1.72
C LEU A 329 10.36 -4.79 2.27
N SER A 330 10.10 -3.84 1.39
CA SER A 330 9.38 -2.60 1.67
C SER A 330 8.60 -2.20 0.42
N CYS A 331 7.31 -1.92 0.57
CA CYS A 331 6.41 -1.58 -0.55
C CYS A 331 6.03 -0.10 -0.49
N GLY A 332 6.04 0.56 -1.64
CA GLY A 332 5.27 1.78 -1.85
C GLY A 332 4.01 1.45 -2.65
N ALA A 333 3.27 2.49 -3.02
CA ALA A 333 1.99 2.40 -3.72
C ALA A 333 2.04 1.49 -4.95
N ASN A 334 3.00 1.74 -5.86
CA ASN A 334 3.17 0.95 -7.09
C ASN A 334 4.64 0.55 -7.34
N HIS A 335 5.42 0.34 -6.28
CA HIS A 335 6.80 -0.16 -6.38
C HIS A 335 7.20 -0.98 -5.15
N VAL A 336 8.23 -1.81 -5.28
CA VAL A 336 8.79 -2.61 -4.18
C VAL A 336 10.30 -2.47 -4.13
N LEU A 337 10.82 -2.43 -2.91
CA LEU A 337 12.23 -2.51 -2.56
C LEU A 337 12.50 -3.84 -1.84
N ALA A 338 13.61 -4.51 -2.15
CA ALA A 338 14.07 -5.70 -1.45
C ALA A 338 15.55 -5.59 -1.07
N LEU A 339 15.88 -5.94 0.18
CA LEU A 339 17.24 -5.92 0.74
C LEU A 339 17.77 -7.35 0.90
N ASN A 340 19.00 -7.65 0.45
CA ASN A 340 19.59 -9.00 0.59
C ASN A 340 20.65 -9.12 1.72
N ASP A 341 21.10 -10.36 1.97
CA ASP A 341 22.13 -10.72 2.97
C ASP A 341 23.45 -9.91 2.87
N LYS A 342 23.77 -9.39 1.69
CA LYS A 342 24.95 -8.58 1.40
C LYS A 342 24.70 -7.06 1.52
N GLY A 343 23.50 -6.64 1.87
CA GLY A 343 23.09 -5.24 1.95
C GLY A 343 22.95 -4.54 0.60
N LYS A 344 22.56 -5.29 -0.45
CA LYS A 344 22.19 -4.74 -1.76
C LYS A 344 20.68 -4.55 -1.88
N VAL A 345 20.27 -3.47 -2.54
CA VAL A 345 18.86 -3.11 -2.73
C VAL A 345 18.44 -3.37 -4.18
N PHE A 346 17.30 -4.05 -4.34
CA PHE A 346 16.63 -4.32 -5.61
C PHE A 346 15.34 -3.53 -5.68
N ALA A 347 14.96 -3.02 -6.86
CA ALA A 347 13.69 -2.33 -7.05
C ALA A 347 12.96 -2.74 -8.34
N TRP A 348 11.63 -2.86 -8.24
CA TRP A 348 10.73 -3.10 -9.37
C TRP A 348 9.33 -2.50 -9.17
N GLY A 349 8.56 -2.47 -10.26
CA GLY A 349 7.21 -1.90 -10.35
C GLY A 349 7.18 -0.70 -11.30
N SER A 350 6.34 0.29 -10.98
CA SER A 350 6.33 1.58 -11.69
C SER A 350 7.60 2.39 -11.38
N GLY A 351 8.13 3.03 -12.41
CA GLY A 351 9.31 3.92 -12.34
C GLY A 351 9.05 5.34 -12.82
N GLN A 352 7.79 5.74 -13.02
CA GLN A 352 7.42 7.03 -13.59
C GLN A 352 7.88 8.23 -12.73
N GLN A 353 8.01 8.04 -11.41
CA GLN A 353 8.47 9.04 -10.45
C GLN A 353 9.92 8.79 -10.00
N ASN A 354 10.69 8.00 -10.76
CA ASN A 354 12.06 7.56 -10.45
C ASN A 354 12.23 6.74 -9.15
N GLN A 355 11.15 6.27 -8.53
CA GLN A 355 11.14 5.50 -7.27
C GLN A 355 11.95 4.18 -7.32
N LEU A 356 12.37 3.73 -8.50
CA LEU A 356 13.22 2.52 -8.65
C LEU A 356 14.72 2.79 -8.46
N GLY A 357 15.13 4.04 -8.18
CA GLY A 357 16.55 4.43 -7.99
C GLY A 357 17.41 4.34 -9.27
N ARG A 358 16.77 4.01 -10.39
CA ARG A 358 17.34 3.83 -11.73
C ARG A 358 16.39 4.46 -12.74
N ARG A 359 16.94 5.17 -13.73
CA ARG A 359 16.14 5.76 -14.81
C ARG A 359 15.49 4.67 -15.65
N ILE A 360 14.17 4.68 -15.73
CA ILE A 360 13.40 3.93 -16.72
C ILE A 360 13.21 4.83 -17.95
N VAL A 361 13.22 4.25 -19.15
CA VAL A 361 12.90 4.97 -20.39
C VAL A 361 11.50 4.57 -20.81
N GLU A 362 10.60 5.54 -21.00
CA GLU A 362 9.16 5.33 -21.16
C GLU A 362 8.79 4.29 -22.24
N ARG A 363 9.45 4.34 -23.42
CA ARG A 363 9.28 3.35 -24.50
C ARG A 363 9.61 1.89 -24.11
N ASN A 364 10.27 1.67 -22.97
CA ASN A 364 10.65 0.39 -22.40
C ASN A 364 10.13 0.26 -20.94
N LYS A 365 9.00 0.89 -20.57
CA LYS A 365 8.53 0.96 -19.17
C LYS A 365 8.36 -0.40 -18.46
N LEU A 366 8.10 -1.48 -19.20
CA LEU A 366 8.03 -2.85 -18.67
C LEU A 366 9.35 -3.33 -18.04
N HIS A 367 10.51 -2.78 -18.43
CA HIS A 367 11.80 -3.04 -17.76
C HIS A 367 11.84 -2.50 -16.30
N GLY A 368 10.83 -1.74 -15.87
CA GLY A 368 10.59 -1.42 -14.46
C GLY A 368 10.10 -2.63 -13.65
N LEU A 369 9.36 -3.55 -14.26
CA LEU A 369 8.74 -4.70 -13.59
C LEU A 369 9.73 -5.81 -13.21
N GLN A 370 10.88 -5.91 -13.89
CA GLN A 370 11.95 -6.83 -13.48
C GLN A 370 12.67 -6.36 -12.20
N PRO A 371 12.78 -7.19 -11.14
CA PRO A 371 13.62 -6.92 -9.97
C PRO A 371 15.09 -6.77 -10.35
N ARG A 372 15.66 -5.59 -10.08
CA ARG A 372 17.03 -5.26 -10.47
C ARG A 372 17.76 -4.50 -9.36
N GLU A 373 18.99 -4.92 -9.09
CA GLU A 373 19.91 -4.19 -8.20
C GLU A 373 20.25 -2.81 -8.79
N PHE A 374 20.20 -1.77 -7.96
CA PHE A 374 20.71 -0.44 -8.28
C PHE A 374 21.79 -0.04 -7.26
N GLY A 375 22.88 0.54 -7.77
CA GLY A 375 24.19 0.48 -7.13
C GLY A 375 24.45 1.50 -6.02
N ILE A 376 23.81 1.37 -4.86
CA ILE A 376 24.28 2.06 -3.65
C ILE A 376 25.62 1.43 -3.21
N ARG A 377 26.67 2.24 -3.05
CA ARG A 377 28.05 1.76 -2.78
C ARG A 377 28.29 1.32 -1.32
N LYS A 378 27.43 1.75 -0.40
CA LYS A 378 27.50 1.38 1.03
C LYS A 378 26.64 0.14 1.29
N LYS A 379 27.00 -0.66 2.30
CA LYS A 379 26.17 -1.78 2.76
C LYS A 379 24.91 -1.22 3.45
N ILE A 380 23.74 -1.50 2.89
CA ILE A 380 22.44 -1.13 3.45
C ILE A 380 22.02 -2.12 4.55
N VAL A 381 21.36 -1.62 5.59
CA VAL A 381 20.86 -2.41 6.74
C VAL A 381 19.35 -2.25 6.98
N SER A 382 18.73 -1.19 6.44
CA SER A 382 17.29 -0.97 6.48
C SER A 382 16.84 -0.23 5.22
N ILE A 383 15.59 -0.44 4.81
CA ILE A 383 14.94 0.17 3.66
C ILE A 383 13.55 0.68 4.07
N GLY A 384 13.05 1.68 3.36
CA GLY A 384 11.72 2.24 3.58
C GLY A 384 11.15 2.85 2.31
N SER A 385 9.86 3.14 2.30
CA SER A 385 9.15 3.70 1.16
C SER A 385 7.97 4.55 1.60
N GLY A 386 7.58 5.49 0.73
CA GLY A 386 6.22 6.02 0.66
C GLY A 386 5.60 5.67 -0.68
N SER A 387 4.52 6.36 -1.08
CA SER A 387 3.78 6.01 -2.32
C SER A 387 4.69 6.04 -3.56
N TYR A 388 5.42 7.15 -3.71
CA TYR A 388 6.18 7.50 -4.93
C TYR A 388 7.65 7.86 -4.66
N HIS A 389 8.12 7.62 -3.44
CA HIS A 389 9.49 7.89 -3.01
C HIS A 389 10.00 6.76 -2.10
N SER A 390 11.31 6.73 -1.89
CA SER A 390 12.02 5.56 -1.38
C SER A 390 13.21 5.95 -0.53
N PHE A 391 13.60 5.07 0.40
CA PHE A 391 14.65 5.29 1.39
C PHE A 391 15.56 4.07 1.57
N ALA A 392 16.83 4.30 1.89
CA ALA A 392 17.75 3.28 2.38
C ALA A 392 18.69 3.83 3.47
N ILE A 393 18.96 3.01 4.48
CA ILE A 393 19.84 3.36 5.61
C ILE A 393 21.08 2.46 5.54
N ALA A 394 22.26 3.08 5.41
CA ALA A 394 23.53 2.37 5.42
C ALA A 394 23.97 1.98 6.83
N GLN A 395 24.80 0.94 6.95
CA GLN A 395 25.42 0.54 8.23
C GLN A 395 26.24 1.67 8.88
N THR A 396 26.61 2.70 8.13
CA THR A 396 27.32 3.91 8.59
C THR A 396 26.40 5.01 9.13
N GLY A 397 25.10 4.77 9.32
CA GLY A 397 24.14 5.82 9.72
C GLY A 397 23.81 6.84 8.63
N THR A 398 24.33 6.63 7.41
CA THR A 398 24.05 7.47 6.23
C THR A 398 22.67 7.12 5.67
N VAL A 399 21.81 8.12 5.52
CA VAL A 399 20.47 7.97 4.93
C VAL A 399 20.51 8.38 3.46
N TYR A 400 19.88 7.58 2.61
CA TYR A 400 19.67 7.84 1.19
C TYR A 400 18.17 7.96 0.91
N SER A 401 17.80 8.86 0.00
CA SER A 401 16.44 8.96 -0.53
C SER A 401 16.45 9.17 -2.05
N TRP A 402 15.33 8.82 -2.70
CA TRP A 402 15.08 9.05 -4.13
C TRP A 402 13.58 8.96 -4.44
N GLY A 403 13.19 9.34 -5.66
CA GLY A 403 11.80 9.37 -6.12
C GLY A 403 11.17 10.76 -6.12
N LEU A 404 9.84 10.84 -6.05
CA LEU A 404 9.07 12.09 -6.09
C LEU A 404 9.47 13.07 -4.97
N ASN A 405 9.72 14.33 -5.34
CA ASN A 405 10.17 15.39 -4.43
C ASN A 405 9.43 16.74 -4.57
N SER A 406 8.34 16.84 -5.33
CA SER A 406 7.58 18.09 -5.52
C SER A 406 7.19 18.76 -4.20
N PHE A 407 6.79 17.97 -3.19
CA PHE A 407 6.53 18.45 -1.82
C PHE A 407 7.69 18.25 -0.84
N GLY A 408 8.93 18.05 -1.29
CA GLY A 408 10.11 17.87 -0.41
C GLY A 408 10.16 16.52 0.34
N ALA A 409 9.35 15.54 -0.05
CA ALA A 409 9.20 14.26 0.65
C ALA A 409 10.50 13.43 0.74
N THR A 410 11.51 13.70 -0.09
CA THR A 410 12.83 13.03 0.03
C THR A 410 13.74 13.64 1.11
N ALA A 411 13.32 14.74 1.76
CA ALA A 411 14.13 15.60 2.65
C ALA A 411 15.36 16.27 1.99
N ILE A 412 15.40 16.30 0.65
CA ILE A 412 16.39 17.01 -0.16
C ILE A 412 15.76 18.30 -0.70
N ARG A 413 16.37 19.46 -0.44
CA ARG A 413 15.84 20.78 -0.84
C ARG A 413 15.88 21.03 -2.35
N GLU A 414 16.75 20.36 -3.09
CA GLU A 414 16.89 20.52 -4.54
C GLU A 414 15.58 20.16 -5.27
N GLY A 415 15.05 21.12 -6.02
CA GLY A 415 13.76 21.02 -6.72
C GLY A 415 12.50 21.02 -5.82
N ALA A 416 12.63 21.05 -4.50
CA ALA A 416 11.46 20.97 -3.62
C ALA A 416 10.58 22.22 -3.76
N GLY A 417 9.39 22.06 -4.33
CA GLY A 417 8.48 23.13 -4.75
C GLY A 417 8.11 23.10 -6.24
N ASP A 418 8.91 22.45 -7.10
CA ASP A 418 8.62 22.32 -8.53
C ASP A 418 7.74 21.10 -8.82
N ASP A 419 6.78 21.22 -9.75
CA ASP A 419 5.81 20.14 -10.06
C ASP A 419 6.48 18.83 -10.51
N GLU A 420 7.52 18.93 -11.36
CA GLU A 420 8.26 17.79 -11.94
C GLU A 420 9.47 17.36 -11.09
N ALA A 421 9.59 17.82 -9.84
CA ALA A 421 10.75 17.51 -9.01
C ALA A 421 10.82 16.04 -8.62
N ALA A 422 11.84 15.33 -9.10
CA ALA A 422 12.13 13.96 -8.72
C ALA A 422 13.65 13.71 -8.58
N ILE A 423 14.04 13.06 -7.49
CA ILE A 423 15.42 12.67 -7.22
C ILE A 423 15.68 11.34 -7.94
N VAL A 424 16.40 11.40 -9.07
CA VAL A 424 16.55 10.29 -10.04
C VAL A 424 17.41 9.12 -9.53
N HIS A 425 18.32 9.39 -8.59
CA HIS A 425 19.30 8.44 -8.06
C HIS A 425 19.36 8.53 -6.52
N PRO A 426 19.73 7.45 -5.80
CA PRO A 426 19.87 7.48 -4.35
C PRO A 426 20.88 8.54 -3.88
N THR A 427 20.35 9.65 -3.37
CA THR A 427 21.11 10.83 -2.92
C THR A 427 21.19 10.84 -1.41
N ILE A 428 22.31 11.33 -0.86
CA ILE A 428 22.51 11.38 0.60
C ILE A 428 21.63 12.48 1.20
N VAL A 429 20.98 12.16 2.31
CA VAL A 429 20.18 13.12 3.08
C VAL A 429 20.99 13.53 4.31
N ASP A 430 21.73 14.64 4.22
CA ASP A 430 22.53 15.16 5.34
C ASP A 430 21.64 15.57 6.53
N SER A 431 20.40 15.99 6.26
CA SER A 431 19.40 16.35 7.27
C SER A 431 18.83 15.16 8.08
N LEU A 432 19.11 13.91 7.67
CA LEU A 432 18.74 12.67 8.36
C LEU A 432 19.93 11.79 8.75
N SER A 433 21.07 11.93 8.07
CA SER A 433 22.27 11.12 8.32
C SER A 433 22.86 11.38 9.71
N ASN A 434 23.36 10.32 10.34
CA ASN A 434 23.93 10.34 11.69
C ASN A 434 22.96 10.77 12.81
N LYS A 435 21.63 10.74 12.57
CA LYS A 435 20.58 10.94 13.59
C LYS A 435 20.02 9.63 14.17
N ASP A 436 20.77 8.53 14.07
CA ASP A 436 20.37 7.18 14.50
C ASP A 436 18.96 6.75 14.05
N ILE A 437 18.63 7.04 12.79
CA ILE A 437 17.36 6.64 12.18
C ILE A 437 17.30 5.10 12.06
N VAL A 438 16.23 4.50 12.58
CA VAL A 438 15.98 3.05 12.57
C VAL A 438 14.80 2.64 11.67
N GLN A 439 13.89 3.56 11.37
CA GLN A 439 12.72 3.33 10.51
C GLN A 439 12.40 4.58 9.68
N LEU A 440 12.02 4.38 8.42
CA LEU A 440 11.56 5.41 7.48
C LEU A 440 10.32 4.90 6.74
N CYS A 441 9.30 5.74 6.59
CA CYS A 441 8.11 5.49 5.78
C CYS A 441 7.53 6.81 5.24
N GLY A 442 6.54 6.77 4.35
CA GLY A 442 5.85 7.97 3.91
C GLY A 442 4.50 7.73 3.25
N GLY A 443 3.74 8.80 3.09
CA GLY A 443 2.54 8.85 2.27
C GLY A 443 2.84 9.24 0.82
N SER A 444 1.89 9.91 0.18
CA SER A 444 2.04 10.38 -1.20
C SER A 444 2.97 11.58 -1.33
N HIS A 445 2.87 12.53 -0.39
CA HIS A 445 3.59 13.81 -0.43
C HIS A 445 4.27 14.20 0.90
N HIS A 446 4.29 13.30 1.88
CA HIS A 446 4.91 13.50 3.19
C HIS A 446 5.62 12.23 3.66
N SER A 447 6.51 12.35 4.64
CA SER A 447 7.30 11.23 5.13
C SER A 447 7.61 11.36 6.62
N MET A 448 7.90 10.22 7.24
CA MET A 448 8.18 10.07 8.67
C MET A 448 9.49 9.30 8.90
N GLY A 449 10.20 9.65 9.97
CA GLY A 449 11.39 8.96 10.43
C GLY A 449 11.36 8.68 11.93
N ARG A 450 11.81 7.49 12.32
CA ARG A 450 11.94 7.09 13.73
C ARG A 450 13.41 6.94 14.07
N THR A 451 13.84 7.61 15.13
CA THR A 451 15.19 7.52 15.71
C THR A 451 15.27 6.39 16.73
N SER A 452 16.48 5.96 17.07
CA SER A 452 16.76 4.94 18.10
C SER A 452 16.26 5.34 19.50
N ASP A 453 16.33 6.62 19.85
CA ASP A 453 15.82 7.18 21.11
C ASP A 453 14.33 7.57 21.07
N GLY A 454 13.64 7.26 19.96
CA GLY A 454 12.20 7.35 19.85
C GLY A 454 11.64 8.73 19.46
N LYS A 455 12.45 9.70 19.03
CA LYS A 455 11.91 10.89 18.34
C LYS A 455 11.18 10.46 17.07
N CYS A 456 9.95 10.94 16.92
CA CYS A 456 9.20 10.93 15.67
C CYS A 456 9.56 12.19 14.88
N LEU A 457 10.13 12.03 13.68
CA LEU A 457 10.46 13.11 12.75
C LEU A 457 9.46 13.12 11.58
N VAL A 458 9.10 14.31 11.09
CA VAL A 458 8.20 14.54 9.96
C VAL A 458 8.79 15.57 8.99
N TRP A 459 8.48 15.40 7.70
CA TRP A 459 8.76 16.37 6.63
C TRP A 459 7.84 16.12 5.42
N GLY A 460 7.85 17.07 4.48
CA GLY A 460 7.05 17.04 3.25
C GLY A 460 5.89 18.04 3.29
N ARG A 461 4.77 17.69 2.65
CA ARG A 461 3.57 18.53 2.53
C ARG A 461 2.97 18.95 3.88
N LEU A 462 2.49 20.20 3.95
CA LEU A 462 1.79 20.77 5.11
C LEU A 462 0.27 20.95 4.91
N ASP A 463 -0.20 21.05 3.65
CA ASP A 463 -1.55 21.50 3.29
C ASP A 463 -2.72 20.76 3.97
N GLY A 464 -2.56 19.46 4.19
CA GLY A 464 -3.57 18.55 4.78
C GLY A 464 -3.13 18.06 6.14
N PHE A 465 -2.38 18.89 6.87
CA PHE A 465 -1.86 18.64 8.22
C PHE A 465 -1.02 17.36 8.37
N GLN A 466 -0.42 16.86 7.27
CA GLN A 466 0.30 15.58 7.26
C GLN A 466 1.54 15.55 8.17
N SER A 467 2.03 16.72 8.60
CA SER A 467 3.11 16.86 9.59
C SER A 467 2.65 16.67 11.04
N GLY A 468 1.38 16.92 11.38
CA GLY A 468 0.89 16.91 12.76
C GLY A 468 1.51 18.00 13.63
N LEU A 469 2.02 19.07 13.00
CA LEU A 469 2.68 20.21 13.62
C LEU A 469 1.89 21.49 13.35
N LYS A 470 1.74 22.34 14.37
CA LYS A 470 1.18 23.69 14.18
C LYS A 470 2.09 24.48 13.25
N VAL A 471 1.55 24.92 12.12
CA VAL A 471 2.29 25.62 11.07
C VAL A 471 2.97 26.89 11.61
N ASP A 472 2.29 27.64 12.48
CA ASP A 472 2.79 28.86 13.13
C ASP A 472 3.97 28.62 14.10
N SER A 473 4.28 27.36 14.43
CA SER A 473 5.42 26.98 15.30
C SER A 473 6.68 26.57 14.52
N LEU A 474 6.62 26.56 13.19
CA LEU A 474 7.74 26.19 12.32
C LEU A 474 8.66 27.40 12.08
N SER A 475 9.97 27.15 12.00
CA SER A 475 10.93 28.19 11.56
C SER A 475 10.80 28.43 10.06
N ASP A 476 10.93 29.69 9.63
CA ASP A 476 10.94 30.09 8.22
C ASP A 476 12.01 29.36 7.40
N ASP A 477 13.18 29.09 7.99
CA ASP A 477 14.26 28.31 7.34
C ASP A 477 13.88 26.83 7.11
N ALA A 478 12.99 26.29 7.95
CA ALA A 478 12.60 24.88 7.92
C ALA A 478 11.56 24.58 6.82
N VAL A 479 10.92 25.61 6.26
CA VAL A 479 9.81 25.50 5.31
C VAL A 479 10.15 26.05 3.92
N ILE A 480 9.26 25.81 2.97
CA ILE A 480 9.20 26.48 1.66
C ILE A 480 7.78 27.04 1.50
N LYS A 481 7.70 28.31 1.07
CA LYS A 481 6.47 29.10 0.96
C LYS A 481 6.04 29.24 -0.51
N ASP A 482 4.74 29.30 -0.77
CA ASP A 482 4.23 29.63 -2.11
C ASP A 482 4.34 31.12 -2.44
N GLU A 483 3.98 31.50 -3.68
CA GLU A 483 3.95 32.88 -4.18
C GLU A 483 3.12 33.85 -3.29
N ARG A 484 2.24 33.31 -2.43
CA ARG A 484 1.39 34.08 -1.51
C ARG A 484 1.96 34.11 -0.09
N GLY A 485 3.21 33.67 0.09
CA GLY A 485 3.92 33.63 1.37
C GLY A 485 3.46 32.52 2.32
N ARG A 486 2.60 31.60 1.89
CA ARG A 486 2.05 30.55 2.76
C ARG A 486 3.00 29.35 2.77
N PRO A 487 3.41 28.81 3.94
CA PRO A 487 4.22 27.60 4.00
C PRO A 487 3.43 26.40 3.45
N ARG A 488 4.02 25.65 2.51
CA ARG A 488 3.42 24.49 1.84
C ARG A 488 4.18 23.19 2.11
N ILE A 489 5.49 23.32 2.32
CA ILE A 489 6.44 22.23 2.45
C ILE A 489 7.27 22.46 3.70
N LEU A 490 7.37 21.44 4.54
CA LEU A 490 8.34 21.32 5.62
C LEU A 490 9.54 20.53 5.09
N ILE A 491 10.62 21.22 4.71
CA ILE A 491 11.77 20.58 4.07
C ILE A 491 12.82 20.08 5.06
N SER A 492 12.83 20.62 6.28
CA SER A 492 13.71 20.15 7.36
C SER A 492 12.99 19.11 8.25
N PRO A 493 13.51 17.87 8.37
CA PRO A 493 12.98 16.85 9.27
C PRO A 493 12.87 17.34 10.72
N THR A 494 11.63 17.59 11.15
CA THR A 494 11.29 18.26 12.42
C THR A 494 10.62 17.27 13.36
N GLN A 495 10.89 17.39 14.67
CA GLN A 495 10.34 16.45 15.65
C GLN A 495 8.87 16.78 15.99
N VAL A 496 8.01 15.76 15.95
CA VAL A 496 6.65 15.84 16.51
C VAL A 496 6.75 15.82 18.05
N PRO A 497 6.22 16.84 18.76
CA PRO A 497 6.35 16.94 20.21
C PRO A 497 5.54 15.85 20.93
N GLY A 498 5.99 15.44 22.12
CA GLY A 498 5.29 14.49 23.00
C GLY A 498 5.42 13.01 22.63
N ILE A 499 5.68 12.65 21.37
CA ILE A 499 5.73 11.25 20.92
C ILE A 499 7.11 10.61 21.18
N LYS A 500 7.13 9.51 21.94
CA LYS A 500 8.26 8.56 22.05
C LYS A 500 8.00 7.33 21.17
N ALA A 501 8.14 7.47 19.87
CA ALA A 501 7.72 6.48 18.87
C ALA A 501 8.47 5.13 18.97
N LYS A 502 7.68 4.07 19.14
CA LYS A 502 8.02 2.65 19.02
C LYS A 502 7.76 2.12 17.61
N GLY A 503 6.74 2.65 16.94
CA GLY A 503 6.44 2.41 15.52
C GLY A 503 5.81 3.65 14.88
N ILE A 504 5.97 3.78 13.55
CA ILE A 504 5.39 4.82 12.71
C ILE A 504 4.80 4.20 11.44
N ALA A 505 3.76 4.83 10.88
CA ALA A 505 3.19 4.50 9.58
C ALA A 505 2.58 5.75 8.94
N ALA A 506 2.60 5.82 7.61
CA ALA A 506 1.97 6.87 6.82
C ALA A 506 1.38 6.25 5.54
N ALA A 507 0.28 6.83 5.07
CA ALA A 507 -0.34 6.53 3.78
C ALA A 507 -0.76 7.85 3.11
N SER A 508 -1.56 7.81 2.04
CA SER A 508 -2.01 8.94 1.19
C SER A 508 -1.69 10.34 1.75
N ASP A 509 -2.51 10.80 2.70
CA ASP A 509 -2.42 12.11 3.37
C ASP A 509 -2.70 12.03 4.89
N HIS A 510 -2.48 10.86 5.52
CA HIS A 510 -2.56 10.71 6.98
C HIS A 510 -1.34 9.97 7.56
N SER A 511 -1.07 10.22 8.83
CA SER A 511 0.10 9.74 9.56
C SER A 511 -0.28 9.18 10.94
N LEU A 512 0.43 8.14 11.35
CA LEU A 512 0.17 7.37 12.57
C LEU A 512 1.48 7.08 13.31
N ALA A 513 1.43 7.07 14.64
CA ALA A 513 2.52 6.58 15.48
C ALA A 513 1.98 5.74 16.65
N VAL A 514 2.78 4.79 17.11
CA VAL A 514 2.59 4.10 18.39
C VAL A 514 3.79 4.41 19.27
N ASP A 515 3.56 4.86 20.49
CA ASP A 515 4.63 5.22 21.42
C ASP A 515 5.10 4.06 22.31
N ALA A 516 6.17 4.29 23.07
CA ALA A 516 6.74 3.33 24.01
C ALA A 516 5.80 2.94 25.15
N ASP A 517 4.86 3.83 25.52
CA ASP A 517 3.82 3.59 26.53
C ASP A 517 2.68 2.72 25.96
N GLY A 518 2.65 2.51 24.63
CA GLY A 518 1.66 1.70 23.91
C GLY A 518 0.43 2.48 23.43
N ARG A 519 0.46 3.83 23.48
CA ARG A 519 -0.62 4.67 22.96
C ARG A 519 -0.47 4.86 21.46
N ALA A 520 -1.60 4.86 20.74
CA ALA A 520 -1.65 5.31 19.35
C ALA A 520 -1.84 6.82 19.27
N TRP A 521 -1.20 7.43 18.27
CA TRP A 521 -1.29 8.82 17.88
C TRP A 521 -1.62 8.90 16.39
N SER A 522 -2.39 9.90 15.98
CA SER A 522 -2.76 10.11 14.58
C SER A 522 -2.98 11.58 14.25
N TRP A 523 -2.78 11.91 12.96
CA TRP A 523 -3.01 13.26 12.40
C TRP A 523 -3.13 13.23 10.87
N GLY A 524 -3.46 14.38 10.28
CA GLY A 524 -3.67 14.56 8.85
C GLY A 524 -5.13 14.36 8.41
N PHE A 525 -5.33 13.99 7.14
CA PHE A 525 -6.65 13.85 6.52
C PHE A 525 -7.53 12.81 7.25
N SER A 526 -8.79 13.13 7.51
CA SER A 526 -9.67 12.31 8.36
C SER A 526 -11.08 12.06 7.82
N ALA A 527 -11.43 12.51 6.61
CA ALA A 527 -12.81 12.43 6.09
C ALA A 527 -13.43 11.01 6.11
N THR A 528 -12.61 9.99 5.94
CA THR A 528 -12.94 8.54 5.95
C THR A 528 -12.83 7.92 7.36
N TYR A 529 -12.68 8.73 8.41
CA TYR A 529 -12.31 8.33 9.78
C TYR A 529 -10.96 7.59 9.93
N GLN A 530 -10.12 7.58 8.90
CA GLN A 530 -8.83 6.85 8.88
C GLN A 530 -7.89 7.18 10.05
N THR A 531 -7.95 8.39 10.62
CA THR A 531 -7.18 8.76 11.82
C THR A 531 -7.63 8.01 13.10
N GLY A 532 -8.80 7.38 13.09
CA GLY A 532 -9.41 6.73 14.26
C GLY A 532 -9.89 7.70 15.35
N GLN A 533 -9.90 9.01 15.11
CA GLN A 533 -10.25 10.03 16.11
C GLN A 533 -11.76 10.23 16.33
N GLY A 534 -12.62 9.50 15.62
CA GLY A 534 -14.07 9.60 15.74
C GLY A 534 -14.72 10.79 15.03
N THR A 535 -13.95 11.59 14.28
CA THR A 535 -14.46 12.68 13.44
C THR A 535 -13.96 12.56 12.00
N GLN A 536 -14.66 13.26 11.09
CA GLN A 536 -14.28 13.46 9.69
C GLN A 536 -13.42 14.72 9.51
N ASP A 537 -13.35 15.60 10.51
CA ASP A 537 -12.50 16.81 10.49
C ASP A 537 -11.02 16.43 10.49
N ASP A 538 -10.22 17.08 9.63
CA ASP A 538 -8.79 16.83 9.55
C ASP A 538 -8.04 17.27 10.82
N ILE A 539 -7.05 16.47 11.22
CA ILE A 539 -6.43 16.55 12.54
C ILE A 539 -5.11 17.33 12.43
N GLU A 540 -5.14 18.63 12.79
CA GLU A 540 -4.01 19.59 12.67
C GLU A 540 -2.73 19.12 13.36
N VAL A 541 -2.87 18.60 14.59
CA VAL A 541 -1.76 18.27 15.49
C VAL A 541 -1.85 16.82 15.90
N ALA A 542 -0.68 16.16 15.99
CA ALA A 542 -0.57 14.79 16.46
C ALA A 542 -1.32 14.57 17.79
N THR A 543 -2.39 13.78 17.73
CA THR A 543 -3.34 13.60 18.83
C THR A 543 -3.43 12.14 19.23
N VAL A 544 -3.50 11.85 20.54
CA VAL A 544 -3.67 10.48 21.06
C VAL A 544 -5.06 9.96 20.69
N ILE A 545 -5.14 8.74 20.16
CA ILE A 545 -6.43 8.08 19.89
C ILE A 545 -7.00 7.54 21.22
N ASP A 546 -7.85 8.33 21.88
CA ASP A 546 -8.63 7.82 23.01
C ASP A 546 -9.85 7.02 22.55
N ASN A 547 -9.95 5.80 23.06
CA ASN A 547 -10.95 4.80 22.68
C ASN A 547 -10.95 3.66 23.72
N THR A 548 -12.12 3.18 24.12
CA THR A 548 -12.27 2.11 25.12
C THR A 548 -11.63 0.78 24.70
N ALA A 549 -11.56 0.48 23.40
CA ALA A 549 -10.97 -0.77 22.91
C ALA A 549 -9.44 -0.82 23.02
N THR A 550 -8.76 0.33 22.93
CA THR A 550 -7.29 0.45 22.97
C THR A 550 -6.76 0.99 24.30
N ARG A 551 -7.59 1.66 25.12
CA ARG A 551 -7.20 2.18 26.43
C ARG A 551 -6.69 1.07 27.34
N GLY A 552 -5.44 1.17 27.80
CA GLY A 552 -4.79 0.16 28.63
C GLY A 552 -4.26 -1.07 27.86
N LYS A 553 -4.31 -1.08 26.52
CA LYS A 553 -3.59 -2.05 25.68
C LYS A 553 -2.21 -1.51 25.36
N GLN A 554 -1.19 -2.36 25.36
CA GLN A 554 0.16 -1.97 24.94
C GLN A 554 0.33 -2.22 23.45
N LEU A 555 -0.07 -1.25 22.62
CA LEU A 555 0.14 -1.35 21.17
C LEU A 555 1.63 -1.49 20.85
N ASN A 556 1.95 -2.25 19.80
CA ASN A 556 3.33 -2.56 19.41
C ASN A 556 3.68 -2.21 17.97
N TRP A 557 2.69 -2.17 17.06
CA TRP A 557 2.88 -1.83 15.66
C TRP A 557 1.62 -1.16 15.08
N VAL A 558 1.81 -0.43 13.98
CA VAL A 558 0.76 0.29 13.25
C VAL A 558 1.07 0.26 11.75
N GLY A 559 0.03 0.21 10.92
CA GLY A 559 0.07 0.34 9.48
C GLY A 559 -1.09 1.22 8.98
N ALA A 560 -0.90 1.86 7.84
CA ALA A 560 -1.83 2.79 7.22
C ALA A 560 -2.10 2.35 5.78
N GLY A 561 -3.37 2.40 5.37
CA GLY A 561 -3.82 2.15 4.00
C GLY A 561 -4.42 3.41 3.38
N GLY A 562 -4.99 3.29 2.17
CA GLY A 562 -5.48 4.43 1.40
C GLY A 562 -6.55 5.25 2.12
N GLN A 563 -7.49 4.57 2.79
CA GLN A 563 -8.62 5.15 3.52
C GLN A 563 -8.88 4.54 4.92
N PHE A 564 -7.93 3.77 5.45
CA PHE A 564 -8.08 3.02 6.70
C PHE A 564 -6.73 2.81 7.42
N SER A 565 -6.80 2.38 8.68
CA SER A 565 -5.68 2.18 9.59
C SER A 565 -5.78 0.87 10.35
N VAL A 566 -4.64 0.25 10.62
CA VAL A 566 -4.53 -1.01 11.38
C VAL A 566 -3.50 -0.88 12.49
N PHE A 567 -3.88 -1.26 13.70
CA PHE A 567 -3.01 -1.28 14.88
C PHE A 567 -2.93 -2.70 15.44
N THR A 568 -1.82 -3.05 16.07
CA THR A 568 -1.70 -4.33 16.78
C THR A 568 -1.22 -4.14 18.22
N CYS A 569 -1.65 -5.08 19.06
CA CYS A 569 -1.19 -5.30 20.44
C CYS A 569 -0.72 -6.75 20.53
N PRO A 570 0.34 -7.10 21.28
CA PRO A 570 0.60 -8.49 21.64
C PRO A 570 -0.63 -9.08 22.33
N ALA A 571 -0.91 -10.36 22.07
CA ALA A 571 -1.76 -11.14 22.96
C ALA A 571 -0.99 -11.41 24.26
N SER A 572 -1.69 -11.36 25.39
CA SER A 572 -1.25 -12.06 26.58
C SER A 572 -1.29 -13.56 26.32
N GLU A 573 -0.28 -14.29 26.78
CA GLU A 573 -0.26 -15.76 26.82
C GLU A 573 -1.37 -16.32 27.73
#